data_AF-A0A1B0CBF9-F1
#
_entry.id   AF-A0A1B0CBF9-F1
#
_cell.length_a   1.000
_cell.length_b   1.000
_cell.length_c   1.000
_cell.angle_alpha   90.00
_cell.angle_beta   90.00
_cell.angle_gamma   90.00
#
_symmetry.space_group_name_H-M   'P 1'
#
loop_
_entity.id
_entity.type
_entity.pdbx_description
1 polymer ?
#
loop_
_entity_poly.entity_id
_entity_poly.type
_entity_poly.pdbx_seq_one_letter_code
_entity_poly.pdbx_strand_id
1 'polypeptide(L)'
;MLRERGYFIFLLLFASECLMVHGSDYSHEYIEDVDKNAGDQFVSNEDVELLRPERVNHEPNEDYDREDTDTIFQNTPPQVHCIHRDQGRICDCGFRNEEAVLPIMMGSIAHVTVSNCKFVRVLNGTFSALTMLTRVTFVNIEDLLRVTLSFDNVIIEQIPSHAINGFINGLTFERCRIGWISPFAVTGIRLRLDAFAIRNTFISRIEHQAFKKFTTSTFQITNCTVRSQLPSRSFYDLDVLSSLHISHNNFTGRIHSRAFDFQALFLDFSRNNFDTPDWPQPLIFAPEFRLIFTRNQFITPITCAQLNRIRDNEFFNLFSSETFFRLSDYIIDGGSAEVGGRDDVFSFAYITENFCIESSYFWWIILGIVLFVLLLLVIFMILLCVWWRKQKEKRRLEIIQPEGKTYRETQIVMQIENHGLLKTDL
;
A
#
# COMPACT_ATOMS: atom_id res chain seq x y z
N MET A 1 21.90 46.12 11.16
CA MET A 1 21.16 45.83 12.40
C MET A 1 21.00 44.33 12.53
N LEU A 2 22.07 43.69 13.02
CA LEU A 2 22.15 42.26 13.34
C LEU A 2 21.97 42.15 14.86
N ARG A 3 21.04 41.31 15.31
CA ARG A 3 20.73 41.13 16.73
C ARG A 3 21.39 39.84 17.21
N GLU A 4 22.50 40.03 17.89
CA GLU A 4 23.20 39.05 18.72
C GLU A 4 22.28 38.53 19.83
N ARG A 5 22.20 37.21 20.02
CA ARG A 5 22.09 36.58 21.35
C ARG A 5 22.87 35.27 21.34
N GLY A 6 23.81 35.22 22.29
CA GLY A 6 24.90 34.27 22.32
C GLY A 6 24.49 32.85 22.70
N TYR A 7 25.20 31.92 22.07
CA TYR A 7 25.34 30.55 22.51
C TYR A 7 26.23 30.53 23.76
N PHE A 8 25.69 30.07 24.88
CA PHE A 8 26.48 29.71 26.04
C PHE A 8 27.05 28.31 25.81
N ILE A 9 28.37 28.27 25.66
CA ILE A 9 29.22 27.08 25.67
C ILE A 9 29.13 26.45 27.08
N PHE A 10 28.66 25.21 27.18
CA PHE A 10 28.94 24.34 28.32
C PHE A 10 29.77 23.16 27.84
N LEU A 11 31.06 23.23 28.15
CA LEU A 11 32.08 22.25 27.86
C LEU A 11 32.63 21.84 29.23
N LEU A 12 32.28 20.65 29.73
CA LEU A 12 33.01 19.98 30.83
C LEU A 12 32.70 18.47 30.81
N LEU A 13 33.64 17.74 30.20
CA LEU A 13 34.28 16.50 30.65
C LEU A 13 33.44 15.45 31.39
N PHE A 14 33.16 14.33 30.73
CA PHE A 14 33.42 12.99 31.29
C PHE A 14 33.89 12.06 30.17
N ALA A 15 35.10 11.54 30.34
CA ALA A 15 35.71 10.49 29.54
C ALA A 15 35.69 9.17 30.35
N SER A 16 35.69 8.05 29.61
CA SER A 16 35.70 6.63 30.03
C SER A 16 34.41 6.13 30.72
N GLU A 17 33.76 5.05 30.31
CA GLU A 17 34.32 3.76 29.89
C GLU A 17 33.50 3.07 28.80
N CYS A 18 34.21 2.25 28.02
CA CYS A 18 33.71 1.21 27.14
C CYS A 18 32.57 0.39 27.77
N LEU A 19 31.46 0.25 27.04
CA LEU A 19 30.67 -0.97 27.11
C LEU A 19 30.43 -1.50 25.70
N MET A 20 31.02 -2.66 25.46
CA MET A 20 30.80 -3.55 24.32
C MET A 20 29.30 -3.77 24.12
N VAL A 21 28.77 -3.33 22.98
CA VAL A 21 27.45 -3.75 22.52
C VAL A 21 27.62 -5.14 21.93
N HIS A 22 27.13 -6.14 22.67
CA HIS A 22 26.84 -7.46 22.14
C HIS A 22 25.82 -7.31 21.01
N GLY A 23 26.17 -7.80 19.82
CA GLY A 23 25.22 -7.99 18.73
C GLY A 23 24.06 -8.86 19.23
N SER A 24 22.84 -8.34 19.11
CA SER A 24 21.64 -9.13 19.24
C SER A 24 21.26 -9.64 17.86
N ASP A 25 21.10 -10.96 17.81
CA ASP A 25 20.70 -11.77 16.69
C ASP A 25 19.50 -11.17 15.94
N TYR A 26 19.64 -11.14 14.61
CA TYR A 26 18.51 -11.06 13.71
C TYR A 26 17.62 -12.28 13.94
N SER A 27 16.39 -12.02 14.38
CA SER A 27 15.30 -12.98 14.42
C SER A 27 15.08 -13.54 13.01
N HIS A 28 15.35 -14.83 12.87
CA HIS A 28 14.96 -15.67 11.75
C HIS A 28 13.46 -15.51 11.46
N GLU A 29 13.14 -15.02 10.27
CA GLU A 29 11.82 -15.08 9.68
C GLU A 29 11.48 -16.55 9.41
N TYR A 30 10.37 -17.02 9.97
CA TYR A 30 9.81 -18.34 9.71
C TYR A 30 9.44 -18.43 8.22
N ILE A 31 10.24 -19.16 7.46
CA ILE A 31 9.83 -19.70 6.16
C ILE A 31 8.91 -20.88 6.48
N GLU A 32 7.63 -20.73 6.17
CA GLU A 32 6.72 -21.86 6.05
C GLU A 32 7.17 -22.71 4.85
N ASP A 33 7.88 -23.81 5.14
CA ASP A 33 8.08 -24.92 4.21
C ASP A 33 6.73 -25.62 3.99
N VAL A 34 6.00 -25.19 2.96
CA VAL A 34 4.83 -25.88 2.42
C VAL A 34 5.23 -26.59 1.12
N ASP A 35 5.18 -27.92 1.18
CA ASP A 35 5.07 -28.89 0.09
C ASP A 35 5.98 -28.74 -1.15
N LYS A 36 7.22 -29.25 -1.02
CA LYS A 36 8.00 -29.76 -2.16
C LYS A 36 7.51 -31.15 -2.53
N ASN A 37 6.43 -31.23 -3.31
CA ASN A 37 6.07 -32.41 -4.11
C ASN A 37 5.18 -32.02 -5.30
N ALA A 38 5.74 -31.22 -6.20
CA ALA A 38 5.24 -31.11 -7.58
C ALA A 38 6.47 -31.08 -8.49
N GLY A 39 6.69 -32.20 -9.21
CA GLY A 39 7.74 -32.30 -10.20
C GLY A 39 7.35 -31.49 -11.43
N ASP A 40 7.92 -30.29 -11.55
CA ASP A 40 7.89 -29.53 -12.79
C ASP A 40 9.05 -29.98 -13.69
N GLN A 41 8.71 -30.75 -14.72
CA GLN A 41 9.55 -30.97 -15.89
C GLN A 41 9.73 -29.64 -16.62
N PHE A 42 10.94 -29.09 -16.53
CA PHE A 42 11.42 -28.06 -17.45
C PHE A 42 11.54 -28.68 -18.85
N VAL A 43 10.64 -28.30 -19.76
CA VAL A 43 10.83 -28.46 -21.20
C VAL A 43 11.50 -27.17 -21.70
N SER A 44 12.77 -27.29 -22.09
CA SER A 44 13.50 -26.25 -22.82
C SER A 44 12.96 -26.17 -24.25
N ASN A 45 12.35 -25.04 -24.60
CA ASN A 45 12.10 -24.69 -26.00
C ASN A 45 13.34 -23.95 -26.54
N GLU A 46 14.30 -24.70 -27.05
CA GLU A 46 15.26 -24.21 -28.04
C GLU A 46 14.67 -24.46 -29.45
N ASP A 47 14.94 -23.49 -30.32
CA ASP A 47 14.88 -23.56 -31.79
C ASP A 47 13.52 -23.67 -32.47
N VAL A 48 12.89 -22.50 -32.66
CA VAL A 48 12.00 -22.26 -33.80
C VAL A 48 12.61 -21.15 -34.66
N GLU A 49 13.38 -21.57 -35.66
CA GLU A 49 13.80 -20.73 -36.79
C GLU A 49 12.56 -20.20 -37.52
N LEU A 50 12.33 -18.89 -37.41
CA LEU A 50 11.35 -18.18 -38.23
C LEU A 50 11.92 -17.94 -39.63
N LEU A 51 11.43 -18.72 -40.59
CA LEU A 51 11.54 -18.44 -42.01
C LEU A 51 10.90 -17.07 -42.31
N ARG A 52 11.74 -16.11 -42.72
CA ARG A 52 11.28 -14.85 -43.35
C ARG A 52 10.63 -15.16 -44.70
N PRO A 53 9.43 -14.63 -45.00
CA PRO A 53 8.95 -14.59 -46.37
C PRO A 53 9.66 -13.48 -47.16
N GLU A 54 10.07 -13.86 -48.36
CA GLU A 54 10.74 -13.07 -49.38
C GLU A 54 9.81 -11.94 -49.87
N ARG A 55 10.31 -10.70 -49.90
CA ARG A 55 9.60 -9.55 -50.48
C ARG A 55 9.55 -9.70 -51.99
N VAL A 56 8.37 -9.99 -52.53
CA VAL A 56 8.08 -9.83 -53.96
C VAL A 56 7.85 -8.35 -54.23
N ASN A 57 8.75 -7.74 -55.02
CA ASN A 57 8.58 -6.40 -55.56
C ASN A 57 7.56 -6.47 -56.71
N HIS A 58 6.45 -5.74 -56.59
CA HIS A 58 5.59 -5.41 -57.74
C HIS A 58 5.84 -3.96 -58.15
N GLU A 59 6.21 -3.80 -59.42
CA GLU A 59 6.31 -2.51 -60.11
C GLU A 59 4.90 -1.90 -60.28
N PRO A 60 4.76 -0.57 -60.20
CA PRO A 60 3.50 0.09 -60.50
C PRO A 60 3.38 0.32 -62.02
N ASN A 61 2.33 -0.24 -62.61
CA ASN A 61 1.87 0.19 -63.94
C ASN A 61 0.91 1.37 -63.76
N GLU A 62 1.30 2.49 -64.36
CA GLU A 62 0.49 3.69 -64.59
C GLU A 62 -0.51 3.47 -65.73
N ASP A 63 -1.50 4.37 -65.76
CA ASP A 63 -2.53 4.60 -66.78
C ASP A 63 -3.68 3.60 -66.89
N TYR A 64 -4.87 4.05 -66.46
CA TYR A 64 -5.96 4.40 -67.38
C TYR A 64 -7.03 5.22 -66.66
N ASP A 65 -7.26 6.43 -67.17
CA ASP A 65 -8.45 7.24 -66.90
C ASP A 65 -9.73 6.51 -67.31
N ARG A 66 -10.72 6.47 -66.41
CA ARG A 66 -12.12 6.41 -66.80
C ARG A 66 -13.03 6.93 -65.69
N GLU A 67 -13.67 8.05 -65.98
CA GLU A 67 -14.94 8.48 -65.40
C GLU A 67 -15.92 7.30 -65.39
N ASP A 68 -16.58 7.03 -64.26
CA ASP A 68 -17.99 6.59 -64.22
C ASP A 68 -18.49 6.47 -62.77
N THR A 69 -19.30 7.45 -62.38
CA THR A 69 -20.46 7.34 -61.47
C THR A 69 -20.32 6.57 -60.15
N ASP A 70 -19.93 7.30 -59.10
CA ASP A 70 -20.14 6.92 -57.70
C ASP A 70 -21.64 6.90 -57.33
N THR A 71 -22.34 5.84 -57.72
CA THR A 71 -23.49 5.35 -56.96
C THR A 71 -23.08 4.07 -56.26
N ILE A 72 -22.29 4.22 -55.19
CA ILE A 72 -21.99 3.14 -54.24
C ILE A 72 -23.31 2.75 -53.59
N PHE A 73 -23.98 1.74 -54.16
CA PHE A 73 -25.01 1.00 -53.46
C PHE A 73 -24.33 0.35 -52.25
N GLN A 74 -24.43 0.99 -51.09
CA GLN A 74 -24.14 0.38 -49.80
C GLN A 74 -25.13 -0.77 -49.59
N ASN A 75 -24.84 -1.93 -50.16
CA ASN A 75 -25.55 -3.15 -49.85
C ASN A 75 -25.35 -3.37 -48.35
N THR A 76 -26.43 -3.26 -47.60
CA THR A 76 -26.42 -3.53 -46.16
C THR A 76 -25.87 -4.94 -45.95
N PRO A 77 -24.87 -5.13 -45.08
CA PRO A 77 -24.25 -6.44 -44.88
C PRO A 77 -25.30 -7.49 -44.47
N PRO A 78 -25.17 -8.74 -44.94
CA PRO A 78 -26.14 -9.79 -44.69
C PRO A 78 -26.31 -10.05 -43.18
N GLN A 79 -27.56 -10.16 -42.73
CA GLN A 79 -27.86 -10.54 -41.35
C GLN A 79 -27.65 -12.05 -41.15
N VAL A 80 -27.05 -12.42 -40.02
CA VAL A 80 -26.85 -13.83 -39.65
C VAL A 80 -28.20 -14.50 -39.39
N HIS A 81 -28.38 -15.71 -39.92
CA HIS A 81 -29.56 -16.50 -39.63
C HIS A 81 -29.44 -17.14 -38.24
N CYS A 82 -30.36 -16.79 -37.33
CA CYS A 82 -30.39 -17.30 -35.97
C CYS A 82 -31.67 -18.12 -35.73
N ILE A 83 -31.49 -19.35 -35.22
CA ILE A 83 -32.55 -20.29 -34.91
C ILE A 83 -32.66 -20.41 -33.38
N HIS A 84 -33.89 -20.44 -32.86
CA HIS A 84 -34.13 -20.69 -31.45
C HIS A 84 -33.99 -22.19 -31.14
N ARG A 85 -33.22 -22.55 -30.10
CA ARG A 85 -33.04 -23.93 -29.66
C ARG A 85 -32.98 -23.98 -28.15
N ASP A 86 -33.93 -24.69 -27.54
CA ASP A 86 -34.09 -24.77 -26.08
C ASP A 86 -34.17 -23.39 -25.43
N GLN A 87 -33.39 -23.13 -24.37
CA GLN A 87 -33.27 -21.82 -23.73
C GLN A 87 -32.28 -20.89 -24.47
N GLY A 88 -31.88 -21.22 -25.69
CA GLY A 88 -30.82 -20.52 -26.42
C GLY A 88 -31.18 -20.07 -27.85
N ARG A 89 -30.23 -19.38 -28.49
CA ARG A 89 -30.22 -19.09 -29.93
C ARG A 89 -28.91 -19.54 -30.56
N ILE A 90 -28.99 -20.18 -31.72
CA ILE A 90 -27.83 -20.60 -32.51
C ILE A 90 -27.86 -19.82 -33.81
N CYS A 91 -26.81 -19.04 -34.08
CA CYS A 91 -26.61 -18.22 -35.25
C CYS A 91 -25.47 -18.83 -36.07
N ASP A 92 -25.74 -19.27 -37.30
CA ASP A 92 -24.74 -19.89 -38.17
C ASP A 92 -24.54 -19.03 -39.43
N CYS A 93 -23.29 -18.63 -39.72
CA CYS A 93 -22.96 -17.84 -40.90
C CYS A 93 -22.62 -18.70 -42.14
N GLY A 94 -22.51 -20.02 -42.01
CA GLY A 94 -22.24 -20.95 -43.09
C GLY A 94 -20.88 -20.79 -43.76
N PHE A 95 -19.87 -20.27 -43.05
CA PHE A 95 -18.53 -19.94 -43.53
C PHE A 95 -18.53 -19.03 -44.78
N ARG A 96 -19.53 -18.16 -44.91
CA ARG A 96 -19.54 -17.17 -46.00
C ARG A 96 -18.35 -16.22 -45.84
N ASN A 97 -17.71 -15.90 -46.97
CA ASN A 97 -16.59 -14.94 -47.04
C ASN A 97 -17.04 -13.47 -46.89
N GLU A 98 -18.27 -13.24 -46.45
CA GLU A 98 -18.86 -11.91 -46.30
C GLU A 98 -18.96 -11.54 -44.83
N GLU A 99 -18.97 -10.25 -44.56
CA GLU A 99 -19.21 -9.75 -43.22
C GLU A 99 -20.66 -9.92 -42.82
N ALA A 100 -20.90 -10.75 -41.80
CA ALA A 100 -22.23 -11.00 -41.29
C ALA A 100 -22.51 -10.14 -40.05
N VAL A 101 -23.71 -9.57 -39.95
CA VAL A 101 -24.12 -8.75 -38.79
C VAL A 101 -25.09 -9.54 -37.93
N LEU A 102 -24.82 -9.63 -36.62
CA LEU A 102 -25.76 -10.26 -35.70
C LEU A 102 -27.00 -9.38 -35.52
N PRO A 103 -28.22 -9.94 -35.65
CA PRO A 103 -29.45 -9.19 -35.41
C PRO A 103 -29.63 -8.90 -33.92
N ILE A 104 -30.29 -7.77 -33.60
CA ILE A 104 -30.68 -7.45 -32.22
C ILE A 104 -31.56 -8.57 -31.68
N MET A 105 -31.13 -9.15 -30.56
CA MET A 105 -31.81 -10.26 -29.91
C MET A 105 -32.66 -9.74 -28.75
N MET A 106 -33.87 -10.27 -28.63
CA MET A 106 -34.84 -9.88 -27.61
C MET A 106 -35.42 -11.13 -26.94
N GLY A 107 -35.80 -11.01 -25.67
CA GLY A 107 -36.51 -12.03 -24.90
C GLY A 107 -35.68 -12.74 -23.84
N SER A 108 -36.21 -13.83 -23.28
CA SER A 108 -35.58 -14.59 -22.20
C SER A 108 -34.67 -15.70 -22.75
N ILE A 109 -33.58 -15.28 -23.41
CA ILE A 109 -32.58 -16.20 -23.99
C ILE A 109 -31.43 -16.34 -23.00
N ALA A 110 -31.14 -17.58 -22.57
CA ALA A 110 -30.06 -17.91 -21.65
C ALA A 110 -28.71 -18.06 -22.36
N HIS A 111 -28.70 -18.62 -23.57
CA HIS A 111 -27.47 -18.97 -24.28
C HIS A 111 -27.50 -18.49 -25.73
N VAL A 112 -26.46 -17.82 -26.21
CA VAL A 112 -26.31 -17.45 -27.62
C VAL A 112 -25.05 -18.10 -28.18
N THR A 113 -25.17 -18.91 -29.22
CA THR A 113 -24.04 -19.50 -29.93
C THR A 113 -23.97 -18.93 -31.33
N VAL A 114 -22.83 -18.35 -31.70
CA VAL A 114 -22.56 -17.82 -33.04
C VAL A 114 -21.45 -18.68 -33.63
N SER A 115 -21.72 -19.35 -34.74
CA SER A 115 -20.79 -20.33 -35.30
C SER A 115 -20.51 -20.14 -36.78
N ASN A 116 -19.33 -20.62 -37.20
CA ASN A 116 -18.95 -20.77 -38.60
C ASN A 116 -19.02 -19.45 -39.39
N CYS A 117 -18.52 -18.36 -38.81
CA CYS A 117 -18.46 -17.06 -39.49
C CYS A 117 -17.02 -16.72 -39.83
N LYS A 118 -16.77 -16.28 -41.06
CA LYS A 118 -15.46 -15.72 -41.39
C LYS A 118 -15.27 -14.37 -40.70
N PHE A 119 -16.22 -13.47 -40.93
CA PHE A 119 -16.28 -12.15 -40.30
C PHE A 119 -17.67 -11.97 -39.67
N VAL A 120 -17.74 -11.68 -38.38
CA VAL A 120 -19.01 -11.34 -37.73
C VAL A 120 -18.90 -10.06 -36.92
N ARG A 121 -19.81 -9.13 -37.19
CA ARG A 121 -19.93 -7.86 -36.48
C ARG A 121 -21.10 -7.92 -35.51
N VAL A 122 -20.79 -7.69 -34.24
CA VAL A 122 -21.81 -7.57 -33.18
C VAL A 122 -22.09 -6.10 -32.94
N LEU A 123 -23.30 -5.64 -33.25
CA LEU A 123 -23.68 -4.24 -33.05
C LEU A 123 -23.91 -3.94 -31.57
N ASN A 124 -23.73 -2.68 -31.17
CA ASN A 124 -24.13 -2.23 -29.84
C ASN A 124 -25.63 -2.50 -29.64
N GLY A 125 -26.00 -3.02 -28.48
CA GLY A 125 -27.39 -3.39 -28.16
C GLY A 125 -27.84 -4.75 -28.72
N THR A 126 -26.99 -5.50 -29.43
CA THR A 126 -27.35 -6.84 -29.93
C THR A 126 -27.91 -7.75 -28.84
N PHE A 127 -27.40 -7.62 -27.61
CA PHE A 127 -27.80 -8.44 -26.46
C PHE A 127 -28.52 -7.66 -25.35
N SER A 128 -28.77 -6.35 -25.53
CA SER A 128 -29.26 -5.49 -24.43
C SER A 128 -30.69 -5.82 -23.99
N ALA A 129 -31.51 -6.39 -24.88
CA ALA A 129 -32.88 -6.77 -24.60
C ALA A 129 -33.03 -8.23 -24.12
N LEU A 130 -31.92 -8.88 -23.73
CA LEU A 130 -31.93 -10.26 -23.22
C LEU A 130 -31.96 -10.27 -21.69
N THR A 131 -33.04 -10.80 -21.11
CA THR A 131 -33.26 -10.74 -19.64
C THR A 131 -32.64 -11.89 -18.86
N MET A 132 -32.16 -12.93 -19.54
CA MET A 132 -31.61 -14.14 -18.91
C MET A 132 -30.25 -14.55 -19.48
N LEU A 133 -29.58 -13.69 -20.26
CA LEU A 133 -28.35 -14.07 -20.95
C LEU A 133 -27.26 -14.45 -19.94
N THR A 134 -26.89 -15.72 -19.93
CA THR A 134 -25.83 -16.27 -19.07
C THR A 134 -24.56 -16.59 -19.86
N ARG A 135 -24.67 -16.87 -21.16
CA ARG A 135 -23.54 -17.31 -21.99
C ARG A 135 -23.66 -16.86 -23.43
N VAL A 136 -22.58 -16.31 -23.99
CA VAL A 136 -22.40 -16.08 -25.42
C VAL A 136 -21.16 -16.87 -25.87
N THR A 137 -21.29 -17.73 -26.87
CA THR A 137 -20.19 -18.57 -27.39
C THR A 137 -19.97 -18.29 -28.86
N PHE A 138 -18.73 -17.99 -29.25
CA PHE A 138 -18.32 -17.85 -30.63
C PHE A 138 -17.50 -19.10 -31.02
N VAL A 139 -17.91 -19.82 -32.07
CA VAL A 139 -17.31 -21.10 -32.49
C VAL A 139 -16.86 -21.00 -33.94
N ASN A 140 -15.61 -21.35 -34.24
CA ASN A 140 -15.04 -21.28 -35.60
C ASN A 140 -15.22 -19.89 -36.26
N ILE A 141 -14.82 -18.83 -35.55
CA ILE A 141 -14.78 -17.48 -36.10
C ILE A 141 -13.33 -17.15 -36.47
N GLU A 142 -13.07 -16.85 -37.75
CA GLU A 142 -11.72 -16.54 -38.24
C GLU A 142 -11.30 -15.14 -37.78
N ASP A 143 -12.12 -14.14 -38.10
CA ASP A 143 -11.92 -12.75 -37.73
C ASP A 143 -13.16 -12.18 -37.03
N LEU A 144 -13.10 -12.13 -35.70
CA LEU A 144 -14.08 -11.39 -34.91
C LEU A 144 -13.68 -9.92 -34.91
N LEU A 145 -14.23 -9.14 -35.86
CA LEU A 145 -13.92 -7.72 -36.01
C LEU A 145 -14.40 -6.93 -34.78
N ARG A 146 -13.44 -6.64 -33.88
CA ARG A 146 -13.47 -5.64 -32.80
C ARG A 146 -14.78 -5.62 -32.01
N VAL A 147 -14.97 -6.63 -31.17
CA VAL A 147 -16.14 -6.65 -30.28
C VAL A 147 -15.85 -5.84 -29.03
N THR A 148 -16.75 -4.90 -28.71
CA THR A 148 -16.78 -4.25 -27.40
C THR A 148 -17.84 -4.92 -26.55
N LEU A 149 -17.42 -5.51 -25.42
CA LEU A 149 -18.30 -6.14 -24.45
C LEU A 149 -18.62 -5.14 -23.34
N SER A 150 -19.90 -4.93 -23.07
CA SER A 150 -20.35 -4.08 -21.97
C SER A 150 -21.39 -4.84 -21.15
N PHE A 151 -21.11 -4.96 -19.85
CA PHE A 151 -22.00 -5.53 -18.84
C PHE A 151 -22.49 -4.37 -17.97
N ASP A 152 -23.79 -4.11 -17.97
CA ASP A 152 -24.40 -3.03 -17.20
C ASP A 152 -25.48 -3.58 -16.26
N ASN A 153 -25.35 -3.28 -14.96
CA ASN A 153 -26.30 -3.69 -13.93
C ASN A 153 -26.51 -5.22 -13.87
N VAL A 154 -25.42 -5.97 -14.01
CA VAL A 154 -25.43 -7.45 -13.99
C VAL A 154 -24.84 -7.98 -12.68
N ILE A 155 -25.44 -9.06 -12.16
CA ILE A 155 -24.86 -9.86 -11.07
C ILE A 155 -24.07 -10.99 -11.70
N ILE A 156 -22.75 -10.98 -11.48
CA ILE A 156 -21.81 -11.97 -11.97
C ILE A 156 -21.27 -12.70 -10.74
N GLU A 157 -21.69 -13.94 -10.51
CA GLU A 157 -21.21 -14.72 -9.37
C GLU A 157 -19.69 -14.94 -9.46
N GLN A 158 -19.21 -15.30 -10.63
CA GLN A 158 -17.80 -15.56 -10.88
C GLN A 158 -17.41 -15.16 -12.31
N ILE A 159 -16.22 -14.59 -12.46
CA ILE A 159 -15.51 -14.55 -13.74
C ILE A 159 -14.46 -15.68 -13.70
N PRO A 160 -14.74 -16.84 -14.32
CA PRO A 160 -13.84 -17.99 -14.22
C PRO A 160 -12.55 -17.77 -15.01
N SER A 161 -11.55 -18.61 -14.76
CA SER A 161 -10.29 -18.60 -15.51
C SER A 161 -10.56 -18.72 -17.02
N HIS A 162 -9.86 -17.89 -17.80
CA HIS A 162 -9.97 -17.80 -19.25
C HIS A 162 -11.37 -17.45 -19.78
N ALA A 163 -12.26 -16.91 -18.94
CA ALA A 163 -13.59 -16.50 -19.36
C ALA A 163 -13.56 -15.43 -20.45
N ILE A 164 -12.55 -14.56 -20.40
CA ILE A 164 -12.41 -13.44 -21.31
C ILE A 164 -11.13 -13.65 -22.10
N ASN A 165 -11.32 -14.11 -23.34
CA ASN A 165 -10.27 -14.42 -24.31
C ASN A 165 -10.80 -14.14 -25.72
N GLY A 166 -9.92 -13.82 -26.67
CA GLY A 166 -10.25 -13.56 -28.07
C GLY A 166 -10.00 -12.12 -28.52
N PHE A 167 -10.61 -11.73 -29.64
CA PHE A 167 -10.44 -10.42 -30.28
C PHE A 167 -11.44 -9.39 -29.74
N ILE A 168 -11.19 -8.95 -28.51
CA ILE A 168 -12.02 -7.96 -27.82
C ILE A 168 -11.31 -6.61 -27.93
N ASN A 169 -12.04 -5.58 -28.35
CA ASN A 169 -11.51 -4.22 -28.47
C ASN A 169 -11.74 -3.40 -27.20
N GLY A 170 -12.86 -3.63 -26.53
CA GLY A 170 -13.15 -2.99 -25.25
C GLY A 170 -13.97 -3.90 -24.35
N LEU A 171 -13.75 -3.79 -23.04
CA LEU A 171 -14.47 -4.54 -22.04
C LEU A 171 -14.83 -3.61 -20.89
N THR A 172 -16.13 -3.50 -20.60
CA THR A 172 -16.63 -2.61 -19.54
C THR A 172 -17.63 -3.33 -18.64
N PHE A 173 -17.40 -3.25 -17.33
CA PHE A 173 -18.36 -3.64 -16.29
C PHE A 173 -18.83 -2.37 -15.57
N GLU A 174 -20.11 -2.06 -15.67
CA GLU A 174 -20.72 -0.84 -15.16
C GLU A 174 -21.86 -1.22 -14.20
N ARG A 175 -21.84 -0.67 -12.97
CA ARG A 175 -22.90 -0.93 -11.97
C ARG A 175 -23.13 -2.42 -11.69
N CYS A 176 -22.10 -3.25 -11.83
CA CYS A 176 -22.21 -4.69 -11.64
C CYS A 176 -22.02 -5.10 -10.17
N ARG A 177 -22.39 -6.35 -9.87
CA ARG A 177 -21.97 -7.05 -8.66
C ARG A 177 -21.19 -8.29 -9.06
N ILE A 178 -19.87 -8.25 -8.90
CA ILE A 178 -18.96 -9.35 -9.21
C ILE A 178 -18.64 -10.07 -7.90
N GLY A 179 -18.90 -11.38 -7.82
CA GLY A 179 -18.50 -12.22 -6.69
C GLY A 179 -16.98 -12.36 -6.66
N TRP A 180 -16.39 -13.22 -7.49
CA TRP A 180 -14.93 -13.27 -7.58
C TRP A 180 -14.38 -13.34 -9.01
N ILE A 181 -13.19 -12.76 -9.17
CA ILE A 181 -12.42 -12.79 -10.41
C ILE A 181 -11.29 -13.82 -10.19
N SER A 182 -11.40 -14.96 -10.86
CA SER A 182 -10.44 -16.06 -10.72
C SER A 182 -9.08 -15.75 -11.39
N PRO A 183 -8.01 -16.50 -11.07
CA PRO A 183 -6.73 -16.39 -11.76
C PRO A 183 -6.93 -16.52 -13.26
N PHE A 184 -6.22 -15.72 -14.06
CA PHE A 184 -6.31 -15.76 -15.51
C PHE A 184 -7.73 -15.49 -16.07
N ALA A 185 -8.62 -14.85 -15.31
CA ALA A 185 -9.97 -14.53 -15.76
C ALA A 185 -9.98 -13.75 -17.08
N VAL A 186 -9.02 -12.84 -17.23
CA VAL A 186 -8.78 -12.09 -18.46
C VAL A 186 -7.40 -12.46 -18.99
N THR A 187 -7.35 -13.21 -20.08
CA THR A 187 -6.08 -13.66 -20.70
C THR A 187 -6.15 -13.72 -22.20
N GLY A 188 -4.98 -13.61 -22.85
CA GLY A 188 -4.83 -14.10 -24.22
C GLY A 188 -5.57 -13.28 -25.28
N ILE A 189 -5.84 -12.00 -25.00
CA ILE A 189 -6.42 -11.09 -25.98
C ILE A 189 -5.38 -10.89 -27.11
N ARG A 190 -5.56 -11.66 -28.19
CA ARG A 190 -4.59 -11.82 -29.29
C ARG A 190 -4.30 -10.50 -30.00
N LEU A 191 -5.28 -9.60 -30.03
CA LEU A 191 -5.13 -8.23 -30.51
C LEU A 191 -5.40 -7.33 -29.31
N ARG A 192 -4.33 -6.70 -28.81
CA ARG A 192 -4.31 -5.63 -27.79
C ARG A 192 -5.68 -5.00 -27.53
N LEU A 193 -6.15 -5.09 -26.29
CA LEU A 193 -7.39 -4.43 -25.88
C LEU A 193 -7.19 -2.89 -25.86
N ASP A 194 -8.13 -2.12 -26.40
CA ASP A 194 -8.05 -0.66 -26.33
C ASP A 194 -8.40 -0.17 -24.92
N ALA A 195 -9.47 -0.70 -24.33
CA ALA A 195 -9.96 -0.27 -23.02
C ALA A 195 -10.54 -1.39 -22.17
N PHE A 196 -10.07 -1.49 -20.92
CA PHE A 196 -10.67 -2.29 -19.86
C PHE A 196 -11.18 -1.37 -18.76
N ALA A 197 -12.46 -1.49 -18.38
CA ALA A 197 -13.04 -0.66 -17.34
C ALA A 197 -13.96 -1.47 -16.41
N ILE A 198 -13.79 -1.28 -15.10
CA ILE A 198 -14.74 -1.69 -14.07
C ILE A 198 -15.14 -0.42 -13.31
N ARG A 199 -16.42 -0.09 -13.32
CA ARG A 199 -16.96 1.19 -12.84
C ARG A 199 -18.19 0.98 -11.99
N ASN A 200 -18.31 1.76 -10.92
CA ASN A 200 -19.50 1.76 -10.05
C ASN A 200 -19.88 0.34 -9.57
N THR A 201 -18.89 -0.55 -9.42
CA THR A 201 -19.11 -1.99 -9.29
C THR A 201 -18.68 -2.47 -7.91
N PHE A 202 -19.45 -3.41 -7.37
CA PHE A 202 -19.06 -4.15 -6.17
C PHE A 202 -18.29 -5.41 -6.56
N ILE A 203 -17.08 -5.58 -6.02
CA ILE A 203 -16.22 -6.73 -6.27
C ILE A 203 -15.97 -7.45 -4.93
N SER A 204 -16.51 -8.66 -4.76
CA SER A 204 -16.30 -9.37 -3.50
C SER A 204 -14.87 -9.89 -3.37
N ARG A 205 -14.24 -10.41 -4.44
CA ARG A 205 -12.86 -10.90 -4.40
C ARG A 205 -12.12 -10.81 -5.74
N ILE A 206 -10.84 -10.43 -5.68
CA ILE A 206 -9.89 -10.55 -6.79
C ILE A 206 -8.82 -11.57 -6.37
N GLU A 207 -8.69 -12.66 -7.11
CA GLU A 207 -7.70 -13.68 -6.82
C GLU A 207 -6.32 -13.32 -7.39
N HIS A 208 -5.30 -14.04 -6.96
CA HIS A 208 -3.94 -13.87 -7.47
C HIS A 208 -3.93 -14.06 -8.99
N GLN A 209 -3.14 -13.27 -9.72
CA GLN A 209 -2.97 -13.38 -11.17
C GLN A 209 -4.27 -13.25 -11.98
N ALA A 210 -5.31 -12.59 -11.44
CA ALA A 210 -6.57 -12.37 -12.14
C ALA A 210 -6.39 -11.68 -13.52
N PHE A 211 -5.38 -10.80 -13.62
CA PHE A 211 -5.04 -10.03 -14.82
C PHE A 211 -3.67 -10.38 -15.40
N LYS A 212 -3.21 -11.63 -15.26
CA LYS A 212 -1.87 -12.03 -15.72
C LYS A 212 -1.75 -12.14 -17.23
N LYS A 213 -0.65 -11.63 -17.79
CA LYS A 213 -0.39 -11.56 -19.25
C LYS A 213 -1.50 -10.83 -19.99
N PHE A 214 -1.98 -9.75 -19.38
CA PHE A 214 -3.04 -8.94 -19.93
C PHE A 214 -2.47 -7.63 -20.44
N THR A 215 -2.64 -7.34 -21.73
CA THR A 215 -2.19 -6.08 -22.34
C THR A 215 -3.39 -5.23 -22.74
N THR A 216 -3.43 -3.98 -22.30
CA THR A 216 -4.47 -3.01 -22.65
C THR A 216 -3.90 -1.60 -22.82
N SER A 217 -4.52 -0.76 -23.66
CA SER A 217 -4.08 0.64 -23.78
C SER A 217 -4.50 1.44 -22.54
N THR A 218 -5.75 1.25 -22.10
CA THR A 218 -6.29 1.88 -20.90
C THR A 218 -6.89 0.83 -19.96
N PHE A 219 -6.62 0.97 -18.67
CA PHE A 219 -7.18 0.11 -17.62
C PHE A 219 -7.78 0.99 -16.53
N GLN A 220 -9.03 0.74 -16.16
CA GLN A 220 -9.75 1.55 -15.19
C GLN A 220 -10.50 0.68 -14.18
N ILE A 221 -10.28 0.93 -12.89
CA ILE A 221 -11.13 0.48 -11.79
C ILE A 221 -11.53 1.74 -11.02
N THR A 222 -12.77 2.20 -11.20
CA THR A 222 -13.21 3.47 -10.62
C THR A 222 -14.53 3.38 -9.90
N ASN A 223 -14.64 4.10 -8.78
CA ASN A 223 -15.83 4.08 -7.92
C ASN A 223 -16.31 2.67 -7.56
N CYS A 224 -15.36 1.75 -7.32
CA CYS A 224 -15.66 0.37 -6.98
C CYS A 224 -15.47 0.12 -5.48
N THR A 225 -16.18 -0.88 -4.96
CA THR A 225 -15.91 -1.40 -3.61
C THR A 225 -15.29 -2.79 -3.74
N VAL A 226 -14.08 -2.96 -3.22
CA VAL A 226 -13.35 -4.25 -3.21
C VAL A 226 -13.34 -4.79 -1.79
N ARG A 227 -14.08 -5.89 -1.57
CA ARG A 227 -14.35 -6.39 -0.22
C ARG A 227 -13.22 -7.23 0.36
N SER A 228 -12.69 -8.18 -0.43
CA SER A 228 -11.66 -9.10 0.05
C SER A 228 -10.29 -8.45 0.14
N GLN A 229 -9.37 -9.15 0.80
CA GLN A 229 -7.95 -8.91 0.64
C GLN A 229 -7.55 -8.94 -0.85
N LEU A 230 -6.70 -8.00 -1.26
CA LEU A 230 -5.96 -8.04 -2.51
C LEU A 230 -4.66 -8.81 -2.28
N PRO A 231 -4.56 -10.08 -2.74
CA PRO A 231 -3.35 -10.86 -2.58
C PRO A 231 -2.17 -10.26 -3.35
N SER A 232 -0.96 -10.76 -3.05
CA SER A 232 0.19 -10.50 -3.89
C SER A 232 -0.10 -10.90 -5.33
N ARG A 233 0.48 -10.17 -6.30
CA ARG A 233 0.35 -10.48 -7.73
C ARG A 233 -1.09 -10.44 -8.28
N SER A 234 -2.01 -9.71 -7.64
CA SER A 234 -3.38 -9.52 -8.15
C SER A 234 -3.36 -8.87 -9.55
N PHE A 235 -2.49 -7.88 -9.74
CA PHE A 235 -2.26 -7.18 -11.00
C PHE A 235 -0.89 -7.54 -11.58
N TYR A 236 -0.44 -8.78 -11.45
CA TYR A 236 0.88 -9.21 -11.91
C TYR A 236 0.93 -9.33 -13.43
N ASP A 237 2.01 -8.83 -14.06
CA ASP A 237 2.24 -8.98 -15.50
C ASP A 237 1.07 -8.43 -16.33
N LEU A 238 0.54 -7.31 -15.84
CA LEU A 238 -0.39 -6.44 -16.55
C LEU A 238 0.45 -5.40 -17.31
N ASP A 239 0.19 -5.23 -18.59
CA ASP A 239 0.87 -4.25 -19.44
C ASP A 239 -0.13 -3.18 -19.88
N VAL A 240 0.01 -1.97 -19.31
CA VAL A 240 -0.86 -0.82 -19.58
C VAL A 240 -0.10 0.25 -20.35
N LEU A 241 -0.42 0.36 -21.64
CA LEU A 241 0.38 1.16 -22.57
C LEU A 241 0.21 2.67 -22.41
N SER A 242 -0.94 3.14 -21.92
CA SER A 242 -1.24 4.58 -21.87
C SER A 242 -1.58 5.06 -20.47
N SER A 243 -2.67 4.56 -19.87
CA SER A 243 -3.08 5.01 -18.54
C SER A 243 -3.77 3.94 -17.73
N LEU A 244 -3.34 3.82 -16.47
CA LEU A 244 -3.97 3.00 -15.45
C LEU A 244 -4.63 3.90 -14.42
N HIS A 245 -5.94 3.74 -14.20
CA HIS A 245 -6.69 4.48 -13.20
C HIS A 245 -7.29 3.51 -12.19
N ILE A 246 -6.87 3.62 -10.94
CA ILE A 246 -7.47 2.93 -9.79
C ILE A 246 -7.84 4.02 -8.80
N SER A 247 -8.97 4.69 -9.03
CA SER A 247 -9.36 5.88 -8.26
C SER A 247 -10.79 5.83 -7.75
N HIS A 248 -11.07 6.57 -6.68
CA HIS A 248 -12.40 6.60 -6.04
C HIS A 248 -12.85 5.24 -5.49
N ASN A 249 -11.95 4.30 -5.22
CA ASN A 249 -12.33 2.97 -4.76
C ASN A 249 -12.37 2.88 -3.24
N ASN A 250 -13.19 1.98 -2.72
CA ASN A 250 -13.22 1.60 -1.32
C ASN A 250 -12.66 0.18 -1.16
N PHE A 251 -11.47 0.06 -0.58
CA PHE A 251 -10.81 -1.19 -0.27
C PHE A 251 -11.05 -1.53 1.19
N THR A 252 -11.92 -2.51 1.46
CA THR A 252 -12.25 -2.93 2.84
C THR A 252 -11.47 -4.17 3.29
N GLY A 253 -10.65 -4.73 2.40
CA GLY A 253 -9.78 -5.85 2.69
C GLY A 253 -8.32 -5.46 2.58
N ARG A 254 -7.44 -6.18 3.30
CA ARG A 254 -5.99 -5.93 3.31
C ARG A 254 -5.43 -5.86 1.88
N ILE A 255 -4.55 -4.90 1.62
CA ILE A 255 -3.82 -4.84 0.34
C ILE A 255 -2.40 -5.32 0.59
N HIS A 256 -1.98 -6.37 -0.12
CA HIS A 256 -0.60 -6.81 -0.06
C HIS A 256 0.33 -5.76 -0.71
N SER A 257 1.50 -5.49 -0.14
CA SER A 257 2.46 -4.48 -0.65
C SER A 257 2.85 -4.70 -2.12
N ARG A 258 2.89 -5.96 -2.55
CA ARG A 258 3.11 -6.44 -3.93
C ARG A 258 1.84 -6.82 -4.70
N ALA A 259 0.67 -6.26 -4.35
CA ALA A 259 -0.55 -6.50 -5.12
C ALA A 259 -0.47 -5.90 -6.53
N PHE A 260 0.29 -4.81 -6.66
CA PHE A 260 0.50 -4.04 -7.88
C PHE A 260 1.94 -4.30 -8.38
N ASP A 261 2.07 -5.16 -9.40
CA ASP A 261 3.36 -5.55 -9.98
C ASP A 261 3.20 -5.66 -11.50
N PHE A 262 3.21 -4.50 -12.17
CA PHE A 262 2.85 -4.36 -13.58
C PHE A 262 3.74 -3.34 -14.26
N GLN A 263 3.60 -3.18 -15.58
CA GLN A 263 4.26 -2.12 -16.34
C GLN A 263 3.21 -1.12 -16.82
N ALA A 264 3.36 0.15 -16.43
CA ALA A 264 2.46 1.22 -16.84
C ALA A 264 3.22 2.53 -16.97
N LEU A 265 2.89 3.38 -17.94
CA LEU A 265 3.50 4.70 -18.05
C LEU A 265 2.95 5.69 -16.99
N PHE A 266 1.67 5.54 -16.68
CA PHE A 266 0.93 6.47 -15.83
C PHE A 266 -0.03 5.71 -14.92
N LEU A 267 0.02 6.01 -13.62
CA LEU A 267 -0.85 5.43 -12.61
C LEU A 267 -1.55 6.54 -11.83
N ASP A 268 -2.87 6.63 -11.96
CA ASP A 268 -3.73 7.42 -11.09
C ASP A 268 -4.31 6.54 -9.99
N PHE A 269 -3.80 6.71 -8.77
CA PHE A 269 -4.21 6.00 -7.57
C PHE A 269 -4.85 6.95 -6.55
N SER A 270 -5.64 7.92 -7.02
CA SER A 270 -6.22 8.98 -6.18
C SER A 270 -7.58 8.63 -5.57
N ARG A 271 -7.91 9.32 -4.46
CA ARG A 271 -9.24 9.30 -3.82
C ARG A 271 -9.71 7.90 -3.42
N ASN A 272 -8.79 7.01 -3.06
CA ASN A 272 -9.16 5.70 -2.55
C ASN A 272 -9.30 5.74 -1.02
N ASN A 273 -10.23 4.93 -0.54
CA ASN A 273 -10.46 4.69 0.87
C ASN A 273 -9.93 3.30 1.22
N PHE A 274 -9.15 3.22 2.29
CA PHE A 274 -8.52 2.00 2.78
C PHE A 274 -9.02 1.71 4.20
N ASP A 275 -9.89 0.73 4.33
CA ASP A 275 -10.35 0.19 5.61
C ASP A 275 -9.68 -1.18 5.80
N THR A 276 -8.43 -1.16 6.27
CA THR A 276 -7.60 -2.36 6.38
C THR A 276 -7.02 -2.50 7.81
N PRO A 277 -7.34 -3.57 8.55
CA PRO A 277 -7.00 -3.69 9.98
C PRO A 277 -5.51 -3.90 10.29
N ASP A 278 -4.69 -4.24 9.28
CA ASP A 278 -3.25 -4.53 9.43
C ASP A 278 -2.33 -3.47 8.80
N TRP A 279 -2.89 -2.29 8.47
CA TRP A 279 -2.15 -1.16 7.90
C TRP A 279 -1.33 -0.44 8.98
N PRO A 280 -0.20 0.24 8.69
CA PRO A 280 0.36 0.58 7.38
C PRO A 280 1.56 -0.23 6.92
N GLN A 281 1.40 -0.94 5.79
CA GLN A 281 2.53 -1.39 4.97
C GLN A 281 2.64 -0.46 3.76
N PRO A 282 3.84 0.02 3.40
CA PRO A 282 4.00 0.85 2.21
C PRO A 282 3.62 0.04 0.96
N LEU A 283 2.77 0.64 0.11
CA LEU A 283 2.55 0.11 -1.23
C LEU A 283 3.82 0.30 -2.03
N ILE A 284 4.27 -0.76 -2.69
CA ILE A 284 5.45 -0.71 -3.55
C ILE A 284 4.94 -0.55 -4.97
N PHE A 285 5.34 0.56 -5.58
CA PHE A 285 5.08 0.84 -6.99
C PHE A 285 6.42 0.79 -7.73
N ALA A 286 6.40 0.38 -9.01
CA ALA A 286 7.61 0.44 -9.81
C ALA A 286 8.04 1.92 -9.98
N PRO A 287 9.35 2.22 -9.93
CA PRO A 287 9.86 3.58 -9.97
C PRO A 287 9.64 4.26 -11.33
N GLU A 288 9.35 3.49 -12.38
CA GLU A 288 9.15 4.04 -13.73
C GLU A 288 7.81 4.78 -13.89
N PHE A 289 6.87 4.62 -12.95
CA PHE A 289 5.53 5.16 -13.10
C PHE A 289 5.46 6.65 -12.82
N ARG A 290 4.74 7.39 -13.67
CA ARG A 290 4.19 8.67 -13.26
C ARG A 290 2.99 8.44 -12.34
N LEU A 291 3.24 8.40 -11.04
CA LEU A 291 2.24 8.16 -9.99
C LEU A 291 1.50 9.44 -9.59
N ILE A 292 0.17 9.40 -9.60
CA ILE A 292 -0.70 10.36 -8.92
C ILE A 292 -1.30 9.67 -7.69
N PHE A 293 -0.88 10.10 -6.50
CA PHE A 293 -1.38 9.60 -5.22
C PHE A 293 -1.93 10.77 -4.41
N THR A 294 -3.18 11.15 -4.68
CA THR A 294 -3.82 12.33 -4.06
C THR A 294 -5.09 11.94 -3.32
N ARG A 295 -5.36 12.58 -2.17
CA ARG A 295 -6.59 12.41 -1.37
C ARG A 295 -6.91 10.95 -0.99
N ASN A 296 -5.91 10.16 -0.65
CA ASN A 296 -6.11 8.79 -0.20
C ASN A 296 -6.39 8.77 1.30
N GLN A 297 -7.43 8.06 1.72
CA GLN A 297 -7.89 8.04 3.11
C GLN A 297 -7.76 6.65 3.72
N PHE A 298 -7.08 6.56 4.86
CA PHE A 298 -6.99 5.37 5.67
C PHE A 298 -8.01 5.47 6.80
N ILE A 299 -9.09 4.70 6.66
CA ILE A 299 -10.25 4.71 7.57
C ILE A 299 -9.89 4.02 8.88
N THR A 300 -9.11 2.95 8.83
CA THR A 300 -8.60 2.27 10.03
C THR A 300 -7.80 3.27 10.87
N PRO A 301 -8.16 3.45 12.15
CA PRO A 301 -7.44 4.38 13.00
C PRO A 301 -5.97 3.97 13.19
N ILE A 302 -5.05 4.92 13.03
CA ILE A 302 -3.60 4.71 13.24
C ILE A 302 -3.19 5.06 14.67
N THR A 303 -2.34 4.24 15.27
CA THR A 303 -1.70 4.50 16.57
C THR A 303 -0.36 5.22 16.40
N CYS A 304 0.11 5.93 17.43
CA CYS A 304 1.44 6.58 17.39
C CYS A 304 2.60 5.60 17.18
N ALA A 305 2.50 4.38 17.71
CA ALA A 305 3.52 3.36 17.51
C ALA A 305 3.59 2.92 16.03
N GLN A 306 2.44 2.77 15.36
CA GLN A 306 2.38 2.50 13.92
C GLN A 306 2.88 3.69 13.11
N LEU A 307 2.48 4.92 13.49
CA LEU A 307 2.91 6.15 12.83
C LEU A 307 4.45 6.28 12.87
N ASN A 308 5.08 6.03 14.01
CA ASN A 308 6.53 6.06 14.14
C ASN A 308 7.24 5.04 13.25
N ARG A 309 6.64 3.88 12.98
CA ARG A 309 7.21 2.88 12.05
C ARG A 309 7.20 3.35 10.59
N ILE A 310 6.24 4.18 10.20
CA ILE A 310 6.12 4.70 8.83
C ILE A 310 6.61 6.13 8.65
N ARG A 311 6.95 6.83 9.75
CA ARG A 311 7.46 8.20 9.72
C ARG A 311 8.68 8.36 8.83
N ASP A 312 9.59 7.39 8.88
CA ASP A 312 10.84 7.45 8.13
C ASP A 312 10.71 6.82 6.73
N ASN A 313 9.49 6.44 6.32
CA ASN A 313 9.24 5.84 5.02
C ASN A 313 9.16 6.93 3.93
N GLU A 314 10.01 6.80 2.90
CA GLU A 314 10.10 7.76 1.79
C GLU A 314 8.76 7.99 1.08
N PHE A 315 7.98 6.93 0.86
CA PHE A 315 6.69 7.02 0.16
C PHE A 315 5.69 7.89 0.94
N PHE A 316 5.53 7.66 2.25
CA PHE A 316 4.61 8.46 3.07
C PHE A 316 5.09 9.91 3.22
N ASN A 317 6.40 10.14 3.26
CA ASN A 317 6.96 11.49 3.31
C ASN A 317 6.70 12.25 2.00
N LEU A 318 6.88 11.59 0.85
CA LEU A 318 6.60 12.15 -0.47
C LEU A 318 5.13 12.57 -0.63
N PHE A 319 4.20 11.78 -0.08
CA PHE A 319 2.75 12.02 -0.17
C PHE A 319 2.12 12.48 1.15
N SER A 320 2.90 13.14 2.01
CA SER A 320 2.51 13.46 3.38
C SER A 320 1.29 14.41 3.48
N SER A 321 1.13 15.33 2.53
CA SER A 321 -0.04 16.23 2.47
C SER A 321 -1.28 15.59 1.83
N GLU A 322 -1.09 14.49 1.11
CA GLU A 322 -2.11 13.85 0.26
C GLU A 322 -2.65 12.52 0.82
N THR A 323 -2.00 12.02 1.86
CA THR A 323 -2.33 10.80 2.58
C THR A 323 -3.02 11.19 3.87
N PHE A 324 -4.24 10.72 4.09
CA PHE A 324 -5.06 11.09 5.25
C PHE A 324 -5.29 9.87 6.12
N PHE A 325 -5.16 10.02 7.43
CA PHE A 325 -5.42 8.95 8.39
C PHE A 325 -6.49 9.40 9.38
N ARG A 326 -7.29 8.44 9.82
CA ARG A 326 -8.04 8.57 11.07
C ARG A 326 -7.08 8.30 12.23
N LEU A 327 -7.08 9.15 13.26
CA LEU A 327 -6.28 8.88 14.46
C LEU A 327 -7.10 7.97 15.38
N SER A 328 -6.49 6.90 15.92
CA SER A 328 -7.14 6.15 17.00
C SER A 328 -7.24 7.08 18.19
N ASP A 329 -8.45 7.26 18.72
CA ASP A 329 -8.72 8.10 19.88
C ASP A 329 -7.61 7.90 20.91
N TYR A 330 -6.73 8.89 20.98
CA TYR A 330 -5.75 8.95 22.03
C TYR A 330 -6.61 9.14 23.28
N ILE A 331 -6.60 8.15 24.17
CA ILE A 331 -7.07 8.34 25.53
C ILE A 331 -6.14 9.43 26.09
N ILE A 332 -6.54 10.68 25.92
CA ILE A 332 -5.94 11.80 26.61
C ILE A 332 -6.30 11.50 28.07
N ASP A 333 -5.35 10.92 28.80
CA ASP A 333 -5.44 10.60 30.23
C ASP A 333 -5.74 11.84 31.10
N GLY A 334 -5.90 13.03 30.50
CA GLY A 334 -6.34 14.25 31.13
C GLY A 334 -7.80 14.57 30.82
N GLY A 335 -8.72 13.98 31.58
CA GLY A 335 -9.99 14.57 32.01
C GLY A 335 -10.84 15.34 30.99
N SER A 336 -11.94 14.69 30.59
CA SER A 336 -13.25 15.34 30.36
C SER A 336 -13.30 16.46 29.32
N ALA A 337 -12.99 16.13 28.08
CA ALA A 337 -13.72 16.74 26.98
C ALA A 337 -14.27 15.59 26.13
N GLU A 338 -15.60 15.39 26.18
CA GLU A 338 -16.33 14.68 25.14
C GLU A 338 -16.09 15.41 23.82
N VAL A 339 -14.94 15.16 23.18
CA VAL A 339 -14.73 15.50 21.79
C VAL A 339 -15.63 14.53 21.04
N GLY A 340 -16.85 14.99 20.78
CA GLY A 340 -17.88 14.22 20.11
C GLY A 340 -17.30 13.56 18.87
N GLY A 341 -17.34 12.23 18.85
CA GLY A 341 -16.72 11.35 17.88
C GLY A 341 -17.04 11.75 16.44
N ARG A 342 -16.19 12.59 15.88
CA ARG A 342 -16.20 12.90 14.45
C ARG A 342 -15.15 12.04 13.80
N ASP A 343 -15.56 11.45 12.69
CA ASP A 343 -14.75 10.77 11.69
C ASP A 343 -13.72 11.72 11.03
N ASP A 344 -13.07 12.59 11.81
CA ASP A 344 -12.12 13.58 11.31
C ASP A 344 -10.86 12.84 10.82
N VAL A 345 -10.51 13.11 9.57
CA VAL A 345 -9.31 12.59 8.91
C VAL A 345 -8.30 13.72 8.78
N PHE A 346 -7.06 13.43 9.16
CA PHE A 346 -5.98 14.41 9.14
C PHE A 346 -4.89 13.96 8.16
N SER A 347 -4.23 14.91 7.50
CA SER A 347 -3.12 14.59 6.61
C SER A 347 -1.94 14.02 7.42
N PHE A 348 -1.16 13.13 6.81
CA PHE A 348 -0.02 12.51 7.45
C PHE A 348 0.98 13.55 7.96
N ALA A 349 1.28 14.58 7.15
CA ALA A 349 2.13 15.71 7.56
C ALA A 349 1.62 16.37 8.84
N TYR A 350 0.32 16.68 8.90
CA TYR A 350 -0.29 17.32 10.06
C TYR A 350 -0.24 16.43 11.30
N ILE A 351 -0.54 15.13 11.15
CA ILE A 351 -0.44 14.18 12.25
C ILE A 351 0.99 14.11 12.74
N THR A 352 1.98 13.90 11.86
CA THR A 352 3.39 13.77 12.28
C THR A 352 3.97 15.01 12.97
N GLU A 353 3.47 16.21 12.64
CA GLU A 353 3.94 17.46 13.23
C GLU A 353 3.27 17.75 14.59
N ASN A 354 2.00 17.38 14.76
CA ASN A 354 1.19 17.80 15.92
C ASN A 354 0.85 16.67 16.89
N PHE A 355 0.80 15.43 16.41
CA PHE A 355 0.32 14.27 17.15
C PHE A 355 1.43 13.21 17.15
N CYS A 356 1.74 12.66 18.33
CA CYS A 356 2.85 11.71 18.56
C CYS A 356 4.25 12.34 18.79
N ILE A 357 4.31 13.59 19.26
CA ILE A 357 5.52 14.11 19.92
C ILE A 357 5.82 13.18 21.09
N GLU A 358 6.91 12.42 20.95
CA GLU A 358 7.19 11.27 21.80
C GLU A 358 7.12 11.64 23.29
N SER A 359 6.38 10.81 24.03
CA SER A 359 6.51 10.69 25.49
C SER A 359 7.98 10.53 25.95
N SER A 360 8.91 10.24 25.05
CA SER A 360 10.36 10.25 25.28
C SER A 360 10.85 11.57 25.87
N TYR A 361 10.44 12.73 25.34
CA TYR A 361 10.88 14.02 25.92
C TYR A 361 10.37 14.22 27.33
N PHE A 362 9.16 13.74 27.63
CA PHE A 362 8.62 13.80 28.98
C PHE A 362 9.47 12.99 29.96
N TRP A 363 9.93 11.80 29.57
CA TRP A 363 10.87 11.00 30.37
C TRP A 363 12.22 11.68 30.55
N TRP A 364 12.76 12.32 29.50
CA TRP A 364 14.00 13.11 29.63
C TRP A 364 13.84 14.34 30.53
N ILE A 365 12.68 15.00 30.50
CA ILE A 365 12.35 16.11 31.40
C ILE A 365 12.25 15.61 32.84
N ILE A 366 11.56 14.49 33.09
CA ILE A 366 11.48 13.88 34.43
C ILE A 366 12.88 13.49 34.91
N LEU A 367 13.66 12.80 34.08
CA LEU A 367 15.03 12.42 34.40
C LEU A 367 15.89 13.64 34.74
N GLY A 368 15.76 14.72 33.95
CA GLY A 368 16.43 15.99 34.20
C GLY A 368 16.02 16.64 35.53
N ILE A 369 14.72 16.63 35.87
CA ILE A 369 14.21 17.14 37.15
C ILE A 369 14.74 16.30 38.32
N VAL A 370 14.71 14.98 38.21
CA VAL A 370 15.22 14.07 39.25
C VAL A 370 16.72 14.32 39.50
N LEU A 371 17.50 14.45 38.43
CA LEU A 371 18.94 14.72 38.51
C LEU A 371 19.24 16.09 39.12
N PHE A 372 18.42 17.11 38.79
CA PHE A 372 18.52 18.45 39.38
C PHE A 372 18.20 18.46 40.89
N VAL A 373 17.14 17.75 41.32
CA VAL A 373 16.78 17.64 42.75
C VAL A 373 17.87 16.92 43.53
N LEU A 374 18.45 15.84 42.99
CA LEU A 374 19.58 15.15 43.62
C LEU A 374 20.79 16.08 43.80
N LEU A 375 21.10 16.90 42.80
CA LEU A 375 22.18 17.88 42.88
C LEU A 375 21.93 18.93 43.98
N LEU A 376 20.70 19.43 44.10
CA LEU A 376 20.33 20.36 45.18
C LEU A 376 20.45 19.71 46.57
N LEU A 377 20.07 18.44 46.72
CA LEU A 377 20.24 17.71 47.98
C LEU A 377 21.71 17.54 48.34
N VAL A 378 22.58 17.24 47.38
CA VAL A 378 24.04 17.16 47.61
C VAL A 378 24.60 18.51 48.05
N ILE A 379 24.23 19.60 47.37
CA ILE A 379 24.65 20.96 47.76
C ILE A 379 24.16 21.30 49.16
N PHE A 380 22.90 20.99 49.48
CA PHE A 380 22.34 21.22 50.81
C PHE A 380 23.07 20.41 51.90
N MET A 381 23.41 19.14 51.62
CA MET A 381 24.21 18.31 52.51
C MET A 381 25.62 18.87 52.74
N ILE A 382 26.26 19.41 51.69
CA ILE A 382 27.57 20.08 51.81
C ILE A 382 27.43 21.34 52.69
N LEU A 383 26.40 22.16 52.48
CA LEU A 383 26.15 23.35 53.28
C LEU A 383 25.88 23.00 54.76
N LEU A 384 25.09 21.96 55.03
CA LEU A 384 24.88 21.45 56.38
C LEU A 384 26.19 20.97 57.00
N CYS A 385 27.02 20.21 56.28
CA CYS A 385 28.33 19.79 56.75
C CYS A 385 29.25 20.97 57.10
N VAL A 386 29.28 22.01 56.25
CA VAL A 386 30.06 23.24 56.50
C VAL A 386 29.52 24.00 57.71
N TRP A 387 28.20 24.17 57.80
CA TRP A 387 27.54 24.83 58.93
C TRP A 387 27.82 24.10 60.24
N TRP A 388 27.74 22.77 60.24
CA TRP A 388 27.98 21.95 61.42
C TRP A 388 29.45 22.00 61.86
N ARG A 389 30.41 22.00 60.92
CA ARG A 389 31.83 22.24 61.21
C ARG A 389 32.04 23.60 61.88
N LYS A 390 31.45 24.66 61.32
CA LYS A 390 31.54 26.02 61.87
C LYS A 390 30.92 26.12 63.27
N GLN A 391 29.81 25.43 63.51
CA GLN A 391 29.18 25.39 64.82
C GLN A 391 30.04 24.64 65.84
N LYS A 392 30.73 23.58 65.42
CA LYS A 392 31.66 22.83 66.28
C LYS A 392 32.86 23.68 66.69
N GLU A 393 33.37 24.55 65.81
CA GLU A 393 34.41 25.53 66.15
C GLU A 393 33.91 26.55 67.18
N LYS A 394 32.69 27.08 67.02
CA LYS A 394 32.10 28.00 68.01
C LYS A 394 31.93 27.36 69.39
N ARG A 395 31.50 26.09 69.46
CA ARG A 395 31.39 25.36 70.75
C ARG A 395 32.73 25.02 71.39
N ARG A 396 33.85 25.08 70.65
CA ARG A 396 35.19 24.89 71.22
C ARG A 396 35.81 26.19 71.78
N LEU A 397 35.16 27.34 71.58
CA LEU A 397 35.61 28.64 72.09
C LEU A 397 34.87 29.12 73.34
N GLU A 398 33.84 28.41 73.81
CA GLU A 398 33.32 28.52 75.19
C GLU A 398 34.05 27.53 76.11
N ILE A 399 35.38 27.57 76.10
CA ILE A 399 36.15 27.14 77.28
C ILE A 399 36.12 28.35 78.21
N ILE A 400 35.24 28.25 79.20
CA ILE A 400 35.14 29.09 80.38
C ILE A 400 36.56 29.44 80.83
N GLN A 401 36.97 30.71 80.69
CA GLN A 401 38.11 31.20 81.44
C GLN A 401 37.70 31.18 82.91
N PRO A 402 38.38 30.39 83.77
CA PRO A 402 38.14 30.48 85.19
C PRO A 402 38.50 31.90 85.65
N GLU A 403 37.59 32.53 86.38
CA GLU A 403 37.85 33.82 87.02
C GLU A 403 39.13 33.72 87.85
N GLY A 404 40.08 34.60 87.56
CA GLY A 404 41.36 34.67 88.24
C GLY A 404 41.19 35.19 89.65
N LYS A 405 40.89 34.31 90.61
CA LYS A 405 41.20 34.52 92.02
C LYS A 405 41.65 33.24 92.68
N THR A 406 42.91 33.29 93.15
CA THR A 406 43.49 32.55 94.26
C THR A 406 43.36 31.03 94.22
N TYR A 407 44.48 30.33 94.02
CA TYR A 407 45.10 29.53 95.09
C TYR A 407 46.54 29.21 94.68
N ARG A 408 47.47 29.88 95.38
CA ARG A 408 48.79 29.32 95.70
C ARG A 408 48.55 27.96 96.36
N GLU A 409 49.44 27.01 96.10
CA GLU A 409 49.54 25.68 96.74
C GLU A 409 48.67 24.58 96.13
N THR A 410 49.24 23.88 95.13
CA THR A 410 49.41 22.43 95.16
C THR A 410 50.46 22.05 94.13
N GLN A 411 51.70 22.29 94.51
CA GLN A 411 52.84 21.52 94.05
C GLN A 411 52.76 20.18 94.79
N ILE A 412 53.16 19.09 94.13
CA ILE A 412 53.34 17.71 94.65
C ILE A 412 52.21 16.74 94.24
N VAL A 413 52.64 15.65 93.59
CA VAL A 413 51.95 14.39 93.26
C VAL A 413 51.19 14.31 91.92
N MET A 414 51.94 14.08 90.84
CA MET A 414 51.69 12.93 89.95
C MET A 414 52.91 12.74 89.01
N GLN A 415 54.04 12.42 89.62
CA GLN A 415 55.03 11.55 88.99
C GLN A 415 54.63 10.12 89.35
N ILE A 416 54.91 9.19 88.44
CA ILE A 416 54.67 7.73 88.53
C ILE A 416 53.28 7.34 88.01
N GLU A 417 53.19 7.07 86.71
CA GLU A 417 52.86 5.75 86.16
C GLU A 417 52.90 5.81 84.62
N ASN A 418 53.43 4.75 84.01
CA ASN A 418 53.64 4.51 82.57
C ASN A 418 55.00 4.90 81.99
N HIS A 419 56.07 4.53 82.69
CA HIS A 419 57.18 3.84 82.01
C HIS A 419 57.06 2.34 82.26
N GLY A 420 57.05 1.57 81.18
CA GLY A 420 57.42 0.16 81.20
C GLY A 420 56.29 -0.84 81.06
N LEU A 421 56.13 -1.38 79.85
CA LEU A 421 56.24 -2.83 79.69
C LEU A 421 56.62 -3.19 78.25
N LEU A 422 57.92 -3.50 78.11
CA LEU A 422 58.46 -4.37 77.06
C LEU A 422 57.73 -5.71 77.03
N LYS A 423 57.58 -6.27 75.82
CA LYS A 423 57.78 -7.69 75.42
C LYS A 423 57.17 -7.85 74.01
N THR A 424 57.75 -8.53 73.03
CA THR A 424 59.00 -9.27 72.79
C THR A 424 58.97 -9.65 71.31
N ASP A 425 60.14 -9.73 70.68
CA ASP A 425 60.32 -10.32 69.35
C ASP A 425 59.94 -11.82 69.32
N LEU A 426 59.40 -12.26 68.19
CA LEU A 426 59.73 -13.53 67.53
C LEU A 426 59.35 -13.48 66.04
#